data_AF-A0A2G6CWM7-F1
#
_entry.id   AF-A0A2G6CWM7-F1
#
_cell.length_a   1.000
_cell.length_b   1.000
_cell.length_c   1.000
_cell.angle_alpha   90.00
_cell.angle_beta   90.00
_cell.angle_gamma   90.00
#
_symmetry.space_group_name_H-M   'P 1'
#
loop_
_entity.id
_entity.type
_entity.pdbx_description
1 polymer ?
#
loop_
_entity_poly.entity_id
_entity_poly.type
_entity_poly.pdbx_seq_one_letter_code
_entity_poly.pdbx_strand_id
1 'polypeptide(L)'
;MFSMSSIIYALVGCAIIYLFQQRRRQLALIRNDMFPEFDEESYKQFVLLLKMAYERTLYMGVLFFPLAWATRSEGSQTSQLFFLVLIAFLFISNIIPRHKVLKLIEENELTVEELRKRGVTL
;
A
#
# COMPACT_ATOMS: atom_id res chain seq x y z
N MET A 1 2.21 -21.81 22.08
CA MET A 1 0.97 -21.04 22.39
C MET A 1 0.97 -19.68 21.67
N PHE A 2 -0.17 -19.13 21.20
CA PHE A 2 -0.19 -17.81 20.56
C PHE A 2 -0.06 -16.69 21.59
N SER A 3 0.90 -15.79 21.39
CA SER A 3 1.04 -14.58 22.20
C SER A 3 0.01 -13.53 21.74
N MET A 4 -0.32 -12.58 22.61
CA MET A 4 -1.16 -11.42 22.23
C MET A 4 -0.56 -10.67 21.03
N SER A 5 0.76 -10.48 21.02
CA SER A 5 1.48 -9.84 19.91
C SER A 5 1.33 -10.59 18.58
N SER A 6 1.37 -11.94 18.61
CA SER A 6 1.14 -12.78 17.44
C SER A 6 -0.25 -12.54 16.84
N ILE A 7 -1.29 -12.48 17.68
CA ILE A 7 -2.66 -12.19 17.26
C ILE A 7 -2.76 -10.79 16.67
N ILE A 8 -2.18 -9.79 17.34
CA ILE A 8 -2.19 -8.39 16.87
C ILE A 8 -1.53 -8.28 15.50
N TYR A 9 -0.36 -8.89 15.29
CA TYR A 9 0.32 -8.83 13.99
C TYR A 9 -0.49 -9.51 12.90
N ALA A 10 -1.13 -10.64 13.17
CA ALA A 10 -2.02 -11.29 12.19
C ALA A 10 -3.21 -10.38 11.83
N LEU A 11 -3.83 -9.73 12.81
CA LEU A 11 -4.92 -8.78 12.57
C LEU A 11 -4.47 -7.56 11.75
N VAL A 12 -3.27 -7.02 12.03
CA VAL A 12 -2.69 -5.93 11.23
C VAL A 12 -2.47 -6.39 9.78
N GLY A 13 -1.94 -7.60 9.55
CA GLY A 13 -1.81 -8.18 8.22
C GLY A 13 -3.15 -8.27 7.48
N CYS A 14 -4.19 -8.78 8.15
CA CYS A 14 -5.55 -8.82 7.61
C CYS A 14 -6.09 -7.44 7.26
N ALA A 15 -5.92 -6.45 8.15
CA ALA A 15 -6.38 -5.09 7.92
C ALA A 15 -5.69 -4.45 6.70
N ILE A 16 -4.38 -4.63 6.55
CA ILE A 16 -3.62 -4.13 5.41
C ILE A 16 -4.05 -4.81 4.10
N ILE A 17 -4.27 -6.14 4.12
CA ILE A 17 -4.77 -6.87 2.95
C ILE A 17 -6.17 -6.39 2.56
N TYR A 18 -7.05 -6.18 3.54
CA TYR A 18 -8.38 -5.64 3.29
C TYR A 18 -8.31 -4.26 2.62
N LEU A 19 -7.46 -3.36 3.13
CA LEU A 19 -7.21 -2.05 2.53
C LEU A 19 -6.67 -2.18 1.09
N PHE A 20 -5.76 -3.12 0.83
CA PHE A 20 -5.29 -3.42 -0.52
C PHE A 20 -6.45 -3.86 -1.44
N GLN A 21 -7.31 -4.78 -0.99
CA GLN A 21 -8.44 -5.25 -1.80
C GLN A 21 -9.39 -4.12 -2.15
N GLN A 22 -9.70 -3.24 -1.17
CA GLN A 22 -10.52 -2.06 -1.40
C GLN A 22 -9.88 -1.11 -2.43
N ARG A 23 -8.60 -0.79 -2.27
CA ARG A 23 -7.85 0.09 -3.18
C ARG A 23 -7.74 -0.50 -4.60
N ARG A 24 -7.56 -1.81 -4.72
CA ARG A 24 -7.53 -2.51 -6.02
C ARG A 24 -8.88 -2.43 -6.73
N ARG A 25 -9.99 -2.55 -6.00
CA ARG A 25 -11.34 -2.36 -6.58
C ARG A 25 -11.54 -0.92 -7.06
N GLN A 26 -11.09 0.06 -6.28
CA GLN A 26 -11.12 1.47 -6.70
C GLN A 26 -10.30 1.71 -7.97
N LEU A 27 -9.08 1.16 -8.05
CA LEU A 27 -8.23 1.29 -9.25
C LEU A 27 -8.89 0.72 -10.51
N ALA A 28 -9.62 -0.39 -10.39
CA ALA A 28 -10.33 -1.00 -11.52
C ALA A 28 -11.50 -0.15 -12.03
N LEU A 29 -12.02 0.77 -11.20
CA LEU A 29 -13.06 1.72 -11.59
C LEU A 29 -12.49 2.99 -12.21
N ILE A 30 -11.19 3.25 -12.06
CA ILE A 30 -10.51 4.42 -12.64
C ILE A 30 -10.46 4.28 -14.16
N ARG A 31 -11.04 5.24 -14.87
CA ARG A 31 -11.09 5.34 -16.33
C ARG A 31 -10.42 6.64 -16.76
N ASN A 32 -9.94 6.68 -18.01
CA ASN A 32 -9.21 7.83 -18.54
C ASN A 32 -10.10 9.09 -18.65
N ASP A 33 -11.38 8.92 -18.97
CA ASP A 33 -12.37 10.00 -19.05
C ASP A 33 -12.62 10.72 -17.71
N MET A 34 -12.25 10.10 -16.59
CA MET A 34 -12.30 10.76 -15.27
C MET A 34 -11.12 11.70 -15.01
N PHE A 35 -10.10 11.71 -15.87
CA PHE A 35 -8.92 12.55 -15.77
C PHE A 35 -8.66 13.25 -17.12
N PRO A 36 -9.56 14.15 -17.56
CA PRO A 36 -9.39 14.87 -18.82
C PRO A 36 -8.13 15.75 -18.84
N GLU A 37 -7.56 16.06 -17.67
CA GLU A 37 -6.31 16.82 -17.51
C GLU A 37 -5.08 15.99 -17.86
N PHE A 38 -5.16 14.66 -17.80
CA PHE A 38 -4.06 13.78 -18.17
C PHE A 38 -4.06 13.51 -19.66
N ASP A 39 -2.88 13.62 -20.27
CA ASP A 39 -2.63 12.94 -21.53
C ASP A 39 -2.56 11.41 -21.34
N GLU A 40 -2.55 10.67 -22.45
CA GLU A 40 -2.58 9.20 -22.38
C GLU A 40 -1.36 8.61 -21.65
N GLU A 41 -0.21 9.26 -21.75
CA GLU A 41 1.03 8.84 -21.09
C GLU A 41 0.99 9.08 -19.58
N SER A 42 0.56 10.28 -19.16
CA SER A 42 0.39 10.66 -17.76
C SER A 42 -0.65 9.79 -17.07
N TYR A 43 -1.75 9.47 -17.74
CA TYR A 43 -2.75 8.55 -17.22
C TYR A 43 -2.18 7.13 -17.01
N LYS A 44 -1.46 6.60 -18.00
CA LYS A 44 -0.79 5.29 -17.87
C LYS A 44 0.21 5.28 -16.73
N GLN A 45 1.01 6.34 -16.60
CA GLN A 45 1.99 6.49 -15.52
C GLN A 45 1.31 6.60 -14.15
N PHE A 46 0.22 7.36 -14.05
CA PHE A 46 -0.57 7.50 -12.83
C PHE A 46 -1.12 6.14 -12.36
N VAL A 47 -1.78 5.38 -13.25
CA VAL A 47 -2.32 4.05 -12.94
C VAL A 47 -1.21 3.08 -12.53
N LEU A 48 -0.07 3.11 -13.23
CA LEU A 48 1.09 2.28 -12.91
C LEU A 48 1.64 2.60 -11.51
N LEU A 49 1.80 3.88 -11.17
CA LEU A 49 2.29 4.31 -9.86
C LEU A 49 1.33 3.91 -8.73
N LEU A 50 0.01 4.07 -8.92
CA LEU A 50 -1.01 3.61 -7.97
C LEU A 50 -0.94 2.09 -7.78
N LYS A 51 -0.84 1.33 -8.88
CA LYS A 51 -0.72 -0.14 -8.82
C LYS A 51 0.51 -0.57 -8.02
N MET A 52 1.67 0.04 -8.30
CA MET A 52 2.90 -0.24 -7.56
C MET A 52 2.77 0.10 -6.06
N ALA A 53 2.14 1.22 -5.71
CA ALA A 53 1.91 1.59 -4.31
C ALA A 53 0.99 0.59 -3.59
N TYR A 54 -0.04 0.11 -4.28
CA TYR A 54 -0.99 -0.86 -3.73
C TYR A 54 -0.35 -2.24 -3.59
N GLU A 55 0.43 -2.71 -4.56
CA GLU A 55 1.20 -3.96 -4.46
C GLU A 55 2.20 -3.93 -3.31
N ARG A 56 2.89 -2.81 -3.08
CA ARG A 56 3.79 -2.66 -1.92
C ARG A 56 3.05 -2.73 -0.59
N THR A 57 1.82 -2.21 -0.55
CA THR A 57 0.93 -2.34 0.63
C THR A 57 0.53 -3.79 0.85
N LEU A 58 0.23 -4.55 -0.21
CA LEU A 58 -0.02 -5.98 -0.12
C LEU A 58 1.19 -6.73 0.45
N TYR A 59 2.40 -6.49 -0.09
CA TYR A 59 3.62 -7.14 0.40
C TYR A 59 3.85 -6.88 1.89
N MET A 60 3.62 -5.65 2.33
CA MET A 60 3.69 -5.30 3.75
C MET A 60 2.67 -6.10 4.58
N GLY A 61 1.41 -6.15 4.14
CA GLY A 61 0.37 -6.93 4.83
C GLY A 61 0.68 -8.42 4.89
N VAL A 62 1.25 -8.99 3.83
CA VAL A 62 1.66 -10.39 3.79
C VAL A 62 2.81 -10.66 4.77
N LEU A 63 3.77 -9.74 4.94
CA LEU A 63 4.88 -9.93 5.88
C LEU A 63 4.46 -9.90 7.36
N PHE A 64 3.28 -9.39 7.68
CA PHE A 64 2.76 -9.47 9.04
C PHE A 64 2.38 -10.90 9.47
N PHE A 65 2.11 -11.83 8.55
CA PHE A 65 1.85 -13.24 8.89
C PHE A 65 3.09 -14.01 9.34
N PRO A 66 4.23 -14.00 8.62
CA PRO A 66 5.45 -14.61 9.12
C PRO A 66 6.00 -13.88 10.34
N LEU A 67 5.78 -12.56 10.48
CA LEU A 67 6.06 -11.86 11.75
C LEU A 67 5.20 -12.42 12.88
N ALA A 68 3.88 -12.50 12.70
CA ALA A 68 2.95 -13.08 13.68
C ALA A 68 3.36 -14.50 14.08
N TRP A 69 3.79 -15.31 13.12
CA TRP A 69 4.30 -16.65 13.36
C TRP A 69 5.60 -16.63 14.19
N ALA A 70 6.54 -15.75 13.85
CA ALA A 70 7.79 -15.57 14.59
C ALA A 70 7.58 -15.02 16.01
N THR A 71 6.46 -14.34 16.29
CA THR A 71 6.13 -13.80 17.63
C THR A 71 5.42 -14.79 18.55
N ARG A 72 5.24 -16.05 18.15
CA ARG A 72 4.73 -17.09 19.05
C ARG A 72 5.72 -17.30 20.20
N SER A 73 5.25 -17.91 21.29
CA SER A 73 6.03 -18.14 22.52
C SER A 73 7.36 -18.89 22.31
N GLU A 74 7.43 -19.72 21.29
CA GLU A 74 8.62 -20.52 20.92
C GLU A 74 9.43 -19.88 19.78
N GLY A 75 9.05 -18.69 19.31
CA GLY A 75 9.62 -18.06 18.14
C GLY A 75 10.95 -17.35 18.40
N SER A 76 11.79 -17.30 17.36
CA SER A 76 13.10 -16.63 17.43
C SER A 76 12.97 -15.11 17.42
N GLN A 77 13.58 -14.45 18.41
CA GLN A 77 13.69 -12.98 18.46
C GLN A 77 14.41 -12.43 17.22
N THR A 78 15.41 -13.14 16.69
CA THR A 78 16.13 -12.75 15.48
C THR A 78 15.19 -12.71 14.27
N SER A 79 14.30 -13.70 14.12
CA SER A 79 13.30 -13.72 13.04
C SER A 79 12.29 -12.60 13.18
N GLN A 80 11.84 -12.30 14.41
CA GLN A 80 10.94 -11.17 14.66
C GLN A 80 11.59 -9.84 14.24
N LEU A 81 12.84 -9.60 14.67
CA LEU A 81 13.59 -8.41 14.32
C LEU A 81 13.80 -8.29 12.81
N PHE A 82 14.16 -9.37 12.14
CA PHE A 82 14.30 -9.42 10.69
C PHE A 82 13.02 -8.98 9.97
N PHE A 83 11.87 -9.54 10.33
CA PHE A 83 10.60 -9.18 9.70
C PHE A 83 10.18 -7.74 10.02
N LEU A 84 10.41 -7.25 11.24
CA LEU A 84 10.17 -5.84 11.59
C LEU A 84 11.00 -4.89 10.73
N VAL A 85 12.29 -5.16 10.59
CA VAL A 85 13.20 -4.36 9.75
C VAL A 85 12.77 -4.43 8.28
N LEU A 86 12.41 -5.62 7.78
CA LEU A 86 11.93 -5.79 6.41
C LEU A 86 10.62 -5.03 6.15
N ILE A 87 9.66 -5.09 7.07
CA ILE A 87 8.42 -4.32 7.01
C ILE A 87 8.71 -2.82 7.02
N ALA A 88 9.63 -2.35 7.86
CA ALA A 88 10.04 -0.95 7.89
C ALA A 88 10.67 -0.50 6.56
N PHE A 89 11.53 -1.32 5.95
CA PHE A 89 12.07 -1.02 4.62
C PHE A 89 11.00 -1.00 3.54
N LEU A 90 10.03 -1.92 3.55
CA LEU A 90 8.90 -1.87 2.63
C LEU A 90 8.07 -0.60 2.82
N PHE A 91 7.84 -0.19 4.07
CA PHE A 91 7.11 1.03 4.38
C PHE A 91 7.80 2.27 3.81
N ILE A 92 9.11 2.40 4.03
CA ILE A 92 9.92 3.49 3.47
C ILE A 92 9.91 3.43 1.94
N SER A 93 10.05 2.24 1.35
CA SER A 93 10.01 2.08 -0.10
C SER A 93 8.69 2.57 -0.70
N ASN A 94 7.57 2.49 0.04
CA ASN A 94 6.26 2.92 -0.43
C ASN A 94 6.11 4.45 -0.51
N ILE A 95 7.05 5.23 0.03
CA ILE A 95 7.05 6.69 -0.05
C ILE A 95 7.34 7.16 -1.49
N ILE A 96 8.23 6.49 -2.22
CA ILE A 96 8.67 6.93 -3.55
C ILE A 96 7.52 6.94 -4.56
N PRO A 97 6.72 5.86 -4.73
CA PRO A 97 5.59 5.88 -5.65
C PRO A 97 4.56 6.95 -5.26
N ARG A 98 4.26 7.11 -3.97
CA ARG A 98 3.34 8.15 -3.48
C ARG A 98 3.80 9.55 -3.84
N HIS A 99 5.09 9.85 -3.64
CA HIS A 99 5.64 11.15 -4.00
C HIS A 99 5.59 11.39 -5.51
N LYS A 100 5.87 10.37 -6.33
CA LYS A 100 5.72 10.47 -7.79
C LYS A 100 4.27 10.70 -8.22
N VAL A 101 3.30 10.08 -7.55
CA VAL A 101 1.88 10.36 -7.81
C VAL A 101 1.57 11.81 -7.49
N LEU A 102 1.95 12.31 -6.31
CA LEU A 102 1.74 13.71 -5.92
C LEU A 102 2.35 14.69 -6.91
N LYS A 103 3.58 14.44 -7.37
CA LYS A 103 4.25 15.26 -8.38
C LYS A 103 3.49 15.27 -9.71
N LEU A 104 3.01 14.11 -10.16
CA LEU A 104 2.24 13.99 -11.41
C LEU A 104 0.87 14.69 -11.30
N ILE A 105 0.29 14.71 -10.11
CA ILE A 105 -0.96 15.44 -9.82
C ILE A 105 -0.71 16.95 -9.88
N GLU A 106 0.35 17.44 -9.23
CA GLU A 106 0.73 18.85 -9.25
C GLU A 106 1.08 19.33 -10.66
N GLU A 107 1.76 18.51 -11.47
CA GLU A 107 2.13 18.81 -12.85
C GLU A 107 0.93 18.96 -13.79
N ASN A 108 -0.22 18.38 -13.44
CA ASN A 108 -1.46 18.45 -14.22
C ASN A 108 -2.53 19.31 -13.53
N GLU A 109 -2.11 20.20 -12.63
CA GLU A 109 -2.96 21.18 -11.92
C GLU A 109 -4.13 20.56 -11.12
N LEU A 110 -4.03 19.27 -10.78
CA LEU A 110 -5.03 18.57 -9.99
C LEU A 110 -4.73 18.70 -8.50
N THR A 111 -5.78 18.66 -7.68
CA THR A 111 -5.66 18.64 -6.22
C THR A 111 -5.91 17.25 -5.65
N VAL A 112 -5.34 16.98 -4.47
CA VAL A 112 -5.60 15.73 -3.72
C VAL A 112 -7.09 15.58 -3.37
N GLU A 113 -7.81 16.69 -3.20
CA GLU A 113 -9.23 16.69 -2.91
C GLU A 113 -10.07 16.25 -4.12
N GLU A 114 -9.73 16.70 -5.32
CA GLU A 114 -10.39 16.28 -6.56
C GLU A 114 -10.19 14.79 -6.84
N LEU A 115 -9.00 14.27 -6.56
CA LEU A 115 -8.72 12.84 -6.66
C LEU A 115 -9.59 12.02 -5.71
N ARG A 116 -9.76 12.48 -4.47
CA ARG A 116 -10.68 11.86 -3.50
C ARG A 116 -12.12 11.87 -3.99
N LYS A 117 -12.57 12.97 -4.59
CA LYS A 117 -13.92 13.08 -5.20
C LYS A 117 -14.08 12.10 -6.37
N ARG A 118 -13.02 11.85 -7.13
CA ARG A 118 -12.94 10.85 -8.21
C ARG A 118 -12.67 9.42 -7.72
N GLY A 119 -12.73 9.17 -6.41
CA GLY A 119 -12.61 7.85 -5.80
C GLY A 119 -11.18 7.34 -5.60
N VAL A 120 -10.17 8.18 -5.85
CA VAL A 120 -8.75 7.83 -5.64
C VAL A 120 -8.33 8.23 -4.24
N THR A 121 -7.89 7.25 -3.45
CA THR A 121 -7.34 7.49 -2.11
C THR A 121 -5.87 7.09 -2.06
N LEU A 122 -5.00 8.05 -1.71
CA LEU A 122 -3.55 7.83 -1.59
C LEU A 122 -3.16 7.20 -0.25
#